data_AF-A0A6J6GNB8-F1
#
_entry.id   AF-A0A6J6GNB8-F1
#
_cell.length_a   1.000
_cell.length_b   1.000
_cell.length_c   1.000
_cell.angle_alpha   90.00
_cell.angle_beta   90.00
_cell.angle_gamma   90.00
#
_symmetry.space_group_name_H-M   'P 1'
#
loop_
_entity.id
_entity.type
_entity.pdbx_description
1 polymer ?
#
loop_
_entity_poly.entity_id
_entity_poly.type
_entity_poly.pdbx_seq_one_letter_code
_entity_poly.pdbx_strand_id
1 'polypeptide(L)'
;MLEPIVLIGIAGLCQVILGLVKPASLLMAVLLSISSFFGLAQIATLTDLLLGSTISIGINPNIAGYIFLISAIVLPDSFEINGSVYKSNYLRIAIMALCVSTGSALTIILLALWLITKIRLKLWQIFLIVAAALVLSPLYIEALQRSALIRLEIWKTAINISEANGWSGIGPYGFSDSFAKFRTLEFVKLKSVDTLINDPHNIFLNVLLSDGIFFALLFALLVCVVYFKLVSSTEISQNRKLGLTFTLIFLSANVLSLLVVLVSLLALNRDFRSDSNNIRTS
;
A
#
# COMPACT_ATOMS: atom_id res chain seq x y z
N MET A 1 6.92 11.77 15.71
CA MET A 1 8.16 11.54 16.48
C MET A 1 8.06 10.13 17.04
N LEU A 2 8.83 9.19 16.50
CA LEU A 2 8.98 7.86 17.13
C LEU A 2 9.87 8.02 18.35
N GLU A 3 9.47 7.45 19.49
CA GLU A 3 10.26 7.54 20.71
C GLU A 3 11.66 6.93 20.51
N PRO A 4 12.73 7.53 21.08
CA PRO A 4 14.11 7.06 20.94
C PRO A 4 14.30 5.58 21.26
N ILE A 5 13.46 5.03 22.14
CA ILE A 5 13.49 3.63 22.58
C ILE A 5 13.13 2.67 21.43
N VAL A 6 12.20 3.04 20.55
CA VAL A 6 11.81 2.24 19.39
C VAL A 6 12.94 2.23 18.34
N LEU A 7 13.62 3.36 18.15
CA LEU A 7 14.75 3.46 17.23
C LEU A 7 15.95 2.63 17.70
N ILE A 8 16.24 2.63 18.99
CA ILE A 8 17.32 1.83 19.60
C ILE A 8 17.00 0.33 19.49
N GLY A 9 15.74 -0.06 19.68
CA GLY A 9 15.30 -1.44 19.50
C GLY A 9 15.45 -1.93 18.05
N ILE A 10 15.09 -1.11 17.06
CA ILE A 10 15.23 -1.45 15.64
C ILE A 10 16.69 -1.48 15.21
N ALA A 11 17.52 -0.52 15.64
CA ALA A 11 18.95 -0.48 15.32
C ALA A 11 19.71 -1.65 15.95
N GLY A 12 19.39 -2.01 17.21
CA GLY A 12 19.96 -3.18 17.87
C GLY A 12 19.56 -4.49 17.19
N LEU A 13 18.30 -4.62 16.76
CA LEU A 13 17.84 -5.79 16.00
C LEU A 13 18.49 -5.87 14.62
N CYS A 14 18.68 -4.73 13.94
CA CYS A 14 19.37 -4.68 12.64
C CYS A 14 20.86 -5.02 12.77
N GLN A 15 21.56 -4.54 13.80
CA GLN A 15 22.95 -4.93 14.06
C GLN A 15 23.10 -6.42 14.40
N VAL A 16 22.15 -7.00 15.14
CA VAL A 16 22.13 -8.44 15.42
C VAL A 16 21.86 -9.23 14.13
N ILE A 17 20.93 -8.78 13.28
CA ILE A 17 20.65 -9.42 11.98
C ILE A 17 21.82 -9.27 11.01
N LEU A 18 22.49 -8.11 10.96
CA LEU A 18 23.63 -7.84 10.08
C LEU A 18 24.93 -8.53 10.58
N GLY A 19 25.09 -8.70 11.90
CA GLY A 19 26.23 -9.39 12.50
C GLY A 19 26.15 -10.92 12.42
N LEU A 20 24.96 -11.50 12.21
CA LEU A 20 24.74 -12.95 12.23
C LEU A 20 24.67 -13.62 10.84
N VAL A 21 24.69 -12.86 9.73
CA VAL A 21 24.22 -13.35 8.44
C VAL A 21 25.31 -13.24 7.36
N LYS A 22 26.05 -14.34 7.14
CA LYS A 22 26.86 -14.61 5.92
C LYS A 22 26.06 -15.42 4.87
N PRO A 23 24.91 -14.92 4.40
CA PRO A 23 24.68 -14.94 2.97
C PRO A 23 24.22 -13.55 2.55
N ALA A 24 25.21 -12.68 2.32
CA ALA A 24 25.01 -11.44 1.60
C ALA A 24 24.25 -11.67 0.28
N SER A 25 24.32 -12.86 -0.32
CA SER A 25 23.62 -13.24 -1.54
C SER A 25 22.08 -13.29 -1.43
N LEU A 26 21.50 -13.74 -0.30
CA LEU A 26 20.04 -13.83 -0.16
C LEU A 26 19.43 -12.46 0.17
N LEU A 27 20.06 -11.73 1.10
CA LEU A 27 19.68 -10.36 1.41
C LEU A 27 19.87 -9.48 0.16
N MET A 28 20.96 -9.63 -0.59
CA MET A 28 21.19 -8.90 -1.83
C MET A 28 20.25 -9.33 -2.95
N ALA A 29 19.86 -10.60 -3.07
CA ALA A 29 18.86 -11.04 -4.04
C ALA A 29 17.46 -10.48 -3.73
N VAL A 30 17.10 -10.40 -2.44
CA VAL A 30 15.87 -9.76 -1.97
C VAL A 30 15.93 -8.25 -2.23
N LEU A 31 17.03 -7.58 -1.87
CA LEU A 31 17.25 -6.15 -2.11
C LEU A 31 17.29 -5.82 -3.62
N LEU A 32 17.91 -6.66 -4.46
CA LEU A 32 17.94 -6.51 -5.92
C LEU A 32 16.56 -6.73 -6.54
N SER A 33 15.79 -7.71 -6.05
CA SER A 33 14.40 -7.92 -6.49
C SER A 33 13.52 -6.72 -6.12
N ILE A 34 13.71 -6.16 -4.92
CA ILE A 34 13.08 -4.91 -4.47
C ILE A 34 13.54 -3.73 -5.34
N SER A 35 14.80 -3.73 -5.83
CA SER A 35 15.38 -2.62 -6.62
C SER A 35 14.78 -2.46 -8.00
N SER A 36 14.37 -3.57 -8.60
CA SER A 36 13.69 -3.57 -9.89
C SER A 36 12.28 -2.98 -9.83
N PHE A 37 11.65 -2.94 -8.64
CA PHE A 37 10.24 -2.60 -8.48
C PHE A 37 9.98 -1.19 -7.93
N PHE A 38 10.86 -0.66 -7.08
CA PHE A 38 10.57 0.54 -6.28
C PHE A 38 11.45 1.77 -6.59
N GLY A 39 12.41 1.63 -7.51
CA GLY A 39 13.38 2.67 -7.84
C GLY A 39 14.48 2.84 -6.77
N LEU A 40 15.67 3.28 -7.20
CA LEU A 40 16.87 3.37 -6.35
C LEU A 40 16.69 4.23 -5.09
N ALA A 41 15.85 5.26 -5.13
CA ALA A 41 15.63 6.19 -4.02
C ALA A 41 14.99 5.53 -2.79
N GLN A 42 14.06 4.60 -2.97
CA GLN A 42 13.40 3.92 -1.85
C GLN A 42 14.31 2.87 -1.19
N ILE A 43 15.29 2.35 -1.93
CA ILE A 43 16.27 1.39 -1.42
C ILE A 43 17.40 2.05 -0.67
N ALA A 44 17.91 3.18 -1.17
CA ALA A 44 18.85 3.99 -0.40
C ALA A 44 18.26 4.24 0.99
N THR A 45 16.99 4.66 1.03
CA THR A 45 16.24 4.87 2.27
C THR A 45 16.08 3.61 3.14
N LEU A 46 15.80 2.44 2.57
CA LEU A 46 15.68 1.19 3.33
C LEU A 46 17.04 0.75 3.90
N THR A 47 18.11 0.93 3.14
CA THR A 47 19.49 0.63 3.56
C THR A 47 19.91 1.59 4.66
N ASP A 48 19.59 2.87 4.50
CA ASP A 48 19.79 3.94 5.46
C ASP A 48 19.02 3.71 6.77
N LEU A 49 17.79 3.19 6.69
CA LEU A 49 16.99 2.77 7.85
C LEU A 49 17.63 1.57 8.57
N LEU A 50 18.05 0.54 7.82
CA LEU A 50 18.70 -0.65 8.38
C LEU A 50 20.08 -0.35 8.98
N LEU A 51 20.77 0.67 8.47
CA LEU A 51 22.08 1.13 8.93
C LEU A 51 21.98 2.21 10.02
N GLY A 52 20.77 2.58 10.47
CA GLY A 52 20.55 3.50 11.58
C GLY A 52 20.83 4.97 11.25
N SER A 53 20.88 5.35 9.97
CA SER A 53 21.02 6.76 9.57
C SER A 53 19.68 7.49 9.69
N THR A 54 19.73 8.72 10.17
CA THR A 54 18.58 9.58 10.53
C THR A 54 17.90 10.24 9.33
N ILE A 55 18.03 9.68 8.12
CA ILE A 55 17.42 10.24 6.93
C ILE A 55 15.91 9.96 6.99
N SER A 56 15.16 10.97 7.39
CA SER A 56 13.70 11.03 7.46
C SER A 56 13.05 11.05 6.06
N ILE A 57 13.38 10.10 5.19
CA ILE A 57 12.53 9.81 4.03
C ILE A 57 11.57 8.73 4.51
N GLY A 58 10.31 9.12 4.73
CA GLY A 58 9.29 8.21 5.25
C GLY A 58 9.06 7.06 4.27
N ILE A 59 9.58 5.88 4.59
CA ILE A 59 9.25 4.66 3.83
C ILE A 59 7.75 4.43 3.96
N ASN A 60 7.09 4.25 2.83
CA ASN A 60 5.66 3.97 2.81
C ASN A 60 5.40 2.70 3.65
N PRO A 61 4.59 2.78 4.72
CA PRO A 61 4.38 1.67 5.64
C PRO A 61 3.79 0.43 4.94
N ASN A 62 3.04 0.63 3.85
CA ASN A 62 2.53 -0.48 3.04
C ASN A 62 3.65 -1.22 2.31
N ILE A 63 4.65 -0.50 1.80
CA ILE A 63 5.78 -1.08 1.08
C ILE A 63 6.68 -1.82 2.06
N ALA A 64 7.05 -1.19 3.18
CA ALA A 64 7.84 -1.83 4.23
C ALA A 64 7.17 -3.12 4.73
N GLY A 65 5.86 -3.03 5.01
CA GLY A 65 5.10 -4.17 5.51
C GLY A 65 5.01 -5.31 4.49
N TYR A 66 4.82 -4.99 3.21
CA TYR A 66 4.83 -5.98 2.14
C TYR A 66 6.19 -6.67 1.99
N ILE A 67 7.29 -5.92 2.05
CA ILE A 67 8.65 -6.46 1.99
C ILE A 67 8.91 -7.42 3.15
N PHE A 68 8.54 -7.04 4.38
CA PHE A 68 8.67 -7.92 5.54
C PHE A 68 7.83 -9.18 5.37
N LEU A 69 6.58 -9.05 4.90
CA LEU A 69 5.73 -10.21 4.69
C LEU A 69 6.32 -11.19 3.68
N ILE A 70 6.75 -10.71 2.50
CA ILE A 70 7.38 -11.56 1.48
C ILE A 70 8.65 -12.22 2.03
N SER A 71 9.46 -11.46 2.77
CA SER A 71 10.67 -11.99 3.41
C SER A 71 10.35 -13.14 4.37
N ALA A 72 9.29 -13.01 5.18
CA ALA A 72 8.83 -14.08 6.07
C ALA A 72 8.32 -15.32 5.31
N ILE A 73 7.65 -15.11 4.16
CA ILE A 73 7.09 -16.18 3.31
C ILE A 73 8.20 -16.98 2.63
N VAL A 74 9.22 -16.30 2.09
CA VAL A 74 10.29 -16.91 1.29
C VAL A 74 11.39 -17.51 2.14
N LEU A 75 11.49 -17.14 3.42
CA LEU A 75 12.50 -17.66 4.33
C LEU A 75 12.43 -19.21 4.38
N PRO A 76 13.54 -19.94 4.19
CA PRO A 76 13.55 -21.41 4.27
C PRO A 76 13.19 -21.89 5.68
N ASP A 77 12.80 -23.17 5.85
CA ASP A 77 12.42 -23.70 7.18
C ASP A 77 13.60 -23.79 8.16
N SER A 78 14.82 -23.96 7.62
CA SER A 78 16.07 -23.87 8.36
C SER A 78 17.19 -23.27 7.51
N PHE A 79 18.21 -22.73 8.16
CA PHE A 79 19.45 -22.26 7.54
C PHE A 79 20.64 -22.65 8.39
N GLU A 80 21.82 -22.78 7.77
CA GLU A 80 23.06 -23.18 8.44
C GLU A 80 24.00 -21.98 8.58
N ILE A 81 24.52 -21.74 9.79
CA ILE A 81 25.55 -20.74 10.05
C ILE A 81 26.67 -21.44 10.81
N ASN A 82 27.89 -21.43 10.24
CA ASN A 82 29.08 -22.03 10.84
C ASN A 82 28.90 -23.50 11.29
N GLY A 83 28.29 -24.35 10.46
CA GLY A 83 28.06 -25.77 10.78
C GLY A 83 26.86 -26.03 11.70
N SER A 84 26.22 -24.99 12.23
CA SER A 84 25.05 -25.10 13.10
C SER A 84 23.76 -24.83 12.34
N VAL A 85 22.79 -25.74 12.43
CA VAL A 85 21.48 -25.61 11.77
C VAL A 85 20.49 -24.88 12.70
N TYR A 86 19.95 -23.77 12.21
CA TYR A 86 18.97 -22.95 12.92
C TYR A 86 17.59 -23.11 12.31
N LYS A 87 16.56 -23.23 13.15
CA LYS A 87 15.16 -23.20 12.71
C LYS A 87 14.74 -21.77 12.48
N SER A 88 14.12 -21.50 11.33
CA SER A 88 13.71 -20.15 10.93
C SER A 88 12.49 -19.60 11.66
N ASN A 89 11.84 -20.39 12.53
CA ASN A 89 10.60 -19.99 13.19
C ASN A 89 10.74 -18.68 13.99
N TYR A 90 11.81 -18.53 14.76
CA TYR A 90 12.06 -17.31 15.54
C TYR A 90 12.28 -16.09 14.64
N LEU A 91 13.01 -16.28 13.52
CA LEU A 91 13.24 -15.22 12.55
C LEU A 91 11.96 -14.84 11.80
N ARG A 92 11.11 -15.81 11.44
CA ARG A 92 9.77 -15.55 10.88
C ARG A 92 8.91 -14.72 11.84
N ILE A 93 8.89 -15.08 13.13
CA ILE A 93 8.14 -14.34 14.15
C ILE A 93 8.67 -12.90 14.28
N ALA A 94 9.98 -12.71 14.31
CA ALA A 94 10.59 -11.38 14.37
C ALA A 94 10.21 -10.53 13.14
N ILE A 95 10.31 -11.10 11.93
CA ILE A 95 9.91 -10.41 10.69
C ILE A 95 8.41 -10.09 10.70
N MET A 96 7.56 -10.97 11.24
CA MET A 96 6.12 -10.69 11.38
C MET A 96 5.82 -9.60 12.40
N ALA A 97 6.56 -9.53 13.49
CA ALA A 97 6.44 -8.42 14.44
C ALA A 97 6.79 -7.09 13.77
N LEU A 98 7.88 -7.05 12.97
CA LEU A 98 8.25 -5.88 12.15
C LEU A 98 7.17 -5.55 11.10
N CYS A 99 6.58 -6.57 10.50
CA CYS A 99 5.49 -6.47 9.55
C CYS A 99 4.27 -5.77 10.18
N VAL A 100 3.88 -6.15 11.40
CA VAL A 100 2.79 -5.52 12.16
C VAL A 100 3.17 -4.11 12.61
N SER A 101 4.43 -3.89 13.04
CA SER A 101 4.89 -2.58 13.51
C SER A 101 4.90 -1.52 12.41
N THR A 102 4.84 -1.92 11.13
CA THR A 102 4.65 -0.95 10.04
C THR A 102 3.32 -0.20 10.11
N GLY A 103 2.32 -0.72 10.84
CA GLY A 103 1.01 -0.09 10.93
C GLY A 103 0.31 -0.01 9.57
N SER A 104 0.64 -0.90 8.64
CA SER A 104 -0.07 -1.00 7.37
C SER A 104 -1.24 -1.97 7.50
N ALA A 105 -2.46 -1.45 7.34
CA ALA A 105 -3.67 -2.28 7.35
C ALA A 105 -3.63 -3.37 6.27
N LEU A 106 -3.14 -3.05 5.08
CA LEU A 106 -2.97 -4.03 4.00
C LEU A 106 -2.03 -5.15 4.42
N THR A 107 -0.89 -4.81 5.00
CA THR A 107 0.11 -5.76 5.47
C THR A 107 -0.46 -6.67 6.56
N ILE A 108 -1.24 -6.13 7.49
CA ILE A 108 -1.90 -6.93 8.55
C ILE A 108 -2.91 -7.91 7.93
N ILE A 109 -3.68 -7.47 6.93
CA ILE A 109 -4.62 -8.34 6.20
C ILE A 109 -3.87 -9.47 5.47
N LEU A 110 -2.81 -9.14 4.75
CA LEU A 110 -2.02 -10.14 4.02
C LEU A 110 -1.33 -11.12 4.98
N LEU A 111 -0.83 -10.65 6.12
CA LEU A 111 -0.28 -11.48 7.17
C LEU A 111 -1.36 -12.43 7.73
N ALA A 112 -2.56 -11.93 8.02
CA ALA A 112 -3.68 -12.74 8.49
C ALA A 112 -4.06 -13.84 7.47
N LEU A 113 -4.14 -13.50 6.18
CA LEU A 113 -4.39 -14.46 5.10
C LEU A 113 -3.29 -15.51 5.00
N TRP A 114 -2.02 -15.12 5.13
CA TRP A 114 -0.92 -16.06 5.16
C TRP A 114 -0.99 -17.00 6.37
N LEU A 115 -1.27 -16.48 7.57
CA LEU A 115 -1.43 -17.27 8.79
C LEU A 115 -2.58 -18.29 8.68
N ILE A 116 -3.69 -17.91 8.03
CA ILE A 116 -4.80 -18.84 7.70
C ILE A 116 -4.27 -20.03 6.88
N THR A 117 -3.50 -19.76 5.83
CA THR A 117 -3.01 -20.83 4.93
C THR A 117 -1.98 -21.74 5.58
N LYS A 118 -1.14 -21.24 6.49
CA LYS A 118 -0.01 -21.99 7.07
C LYS A 118 -0.31 -22.65 8.40
N ILE A 119 -0.95 -21.94 9.32
CA ILE A 119 -1.11 -22.39 10.71
C ILE A 119 -2.44 -23.13 10.90
N ARG A 120 -3.29 -23.20 9.86
CA ARG A 120 -4.68 -23.70 9.96
C ARG A 120 -5.43 -23.05 11.12
N LEU A 121 -5.10 -21.80 11.45
CA LEU A 121 -5.84 -21.04 12.43
C LEU A 121 -7.30 -20.98 11.97
N LYS A 122 -8.22 -21.32 12.88
CA LYS A 122 -9.64 -21.18 12.60
C LYS A 122 -9.93 -19.69 12.45
N LEU A 123 -10.81 -19.31 11.51
CA LEU A 123 -11.16 -17.90 11.22
C LEU A 123 -11.41 -17.04 12.46
N TRP A 124 -12.02 -17.61 13.51
CA TRP A 124 -12.27 -16.91 14.77
C TRP A 124 -10.99 -16.50 15.54
N GLN A 125 -9.90 -17.28 15.45
CA GLN A 125 -8.63 -16.97 16.11
C GLN A 125 -7.94 -15.79 15.44
N ILE A 126 -7.97 -15.74 14.10
CA ILE A 126 -7.49 -14.58 13.33
C ILE A 126 -8.32 -13.35 13.67
N PHE A 127 -9.64 -13.49 13.72
CA PHE A 127 -10.53 -12.41 14.11
C PHE A 127 -10.17 -11.86 15.50
N LEU A 128 -9.91 -12.73 16.49
CA LEU A 128 -9.49 -12.29 17.83
C LEU A 128 -8.13 -11.58 17.85
N ILE A 129 -7.15 -12.05 17.07
CA ILE A 129 -5.83 -11.41 16.99
C ILE A 129 -5.95 -10.02 16.36
N VAL A 130 -6.68 -9.90 15.26
CA VAL A 130 -6.91 -8.62 14.58
C VAL A 130 -7.73 -7.69 15.46
N ALA A 131 -8.79 -8.20 16.10
CA ALA A 131 -9.61 -7.42 17.02
C ALA A 131 -8.79 -6.94 18.23
N ALA A 132 -7.96 -7.78 18.83
CA ALA A 132 -7.07 -7.39 19.92
C ALA A 132 -6.08 -6.30 19.46
N ALA A 133 -5.46 -6.48 18.29
CA ALA A 133 -4.55 -5.47 17.73
C ALA A 133 -5.24 -4.12 17.44
N LEU A 134 -6.49 -4.15 16.98
CA LEU A 134 -7.29 -2.95 16.74
C LEU A 134 -7.76 -2.28 18.04
N VAL A 135 -8.25 -3.07 19.01
CA VAL A 135 -8.75 -2.58 20.31
C VAL A 135 -7.61 -1.99 21.14
N LEU A 136 -6.43 -2.60 21.10
CA LEU A 136 -5.26 -2.12 21.83
C LEU A 136 -4.66 -0.84 21.22
N SER A 137 -5.22 -0.33 20.12
CA SER A 137 -4.66 0.83 19.44
C SER A 137 -5.71 1.88 19.05
N PRO A 138 -6.34 2.56 20.03
CA PRO A 138 -7.24 3.69 19.76
C PRO A 138 -6.60 4.77 18.88
N LEU A 139 -5.32 5.07 19.14
CA LEU A 139 -4.51 6.00 18.34
C LEU A 139 -4.38 5.56 16.88
N TYR A 140 -4.40 4.26 16.61
CA TYR A 140 -4.32 3.73 15.25
C TYR A 140 -5.66 3.77 14.52
N ILE A 141 -6.78 3.54 15.22
CA ILE A 141 -8.11 3.69 14.61
C ILE A 141 -8.31 5.14 14.16
N GLU A 142 -7.98 6.10 15.02
CA GLU A 142 -8.09 7.53 14.68
C GLU A 142 -7.15 7.90 13.53
N ALA A 143 -5.89 7.46 13.57
CA ALA A 143 -4.93 7.70 12.49
C ALA A 143 -5.39 7.08 11.17
N LEU A 144 -5.97 5.88 11.20
CA LEU A 144 -6.46 5.17 10.03
C LEU A 144 -7.71 5.86 9.45
N GLN A 145 -8.64 6.29 10.30
CA GLN A 145 -9.80 7.08 9.89
C GLN A 145 -9.36 8.41 9.26
N ARG A 146 -8.46 9.14 9.90
CA ARG A 146 -7.95 10.41 9.37
C ARG A 146 -7.23 10.21 8.04
N SER A 147 -6.39 9.18 7.93
CA SER A 147 -5.69 8.83 6.69
C SER A 147 -6.66 8.47 5.56
N ALA A 148 -7.71 7.69 5.85
CA ALA A 148 -8.75 7.35 4.88
C ALA A 148 -9.52 8.59 4.41
N LEU A 149 -9.92 9.48 5.33
CA LEU A 149 -10.58 10.73 4.99
C LEU A 149 -9.72 11.62 4.09
N ILE A 150 -8.42 11.77 4.40
CA ILE A 150 -7.49 12.53 3.55
C ILE A 150 -7.42 11.93 2.15
N ARG A 151 -7.34 10.59 2.01
CA ARG A 151 -7.32 9.93 0.70
C ARG A 151 -8.60 10.13 -0.09
N LEU A 152 -9.76 10.08 0.57
CA LEU A 152 -11.05 10.37 -0.07
C LEU A 152 -11.06 11.80 -0.64
N GLU A 153 -10.56 12.78 0.11
CA GLU A 153 -10.47 14.16 -0.39
C GLU A 153 -9.44 14.33 -1.52
N ILE A 154 -8.33 13.59 -1.49
CA ILE A 154 -7.37 13.52 -2.60
C ILE A 154 -8.06 12.94 -3.86
N TRP A 155 -8.86 11.88 -3.71
CA TRP A 155 -9.57 11.27 -4.83
C TRP A 155 -10.67 12.17 -5.37
N LYS A 156 -11.41 12.88 -4.52
CA LYS A 156 -12.36 13.91 -4.97
C LYS A 156 -11.66 15.00 -5.78
N THR A 157 -10.52 15.47 -5.29
CA THR A 157 -9.70 16.45 -6.01
C THR A 157 -9.23 15.91 -7.37
N ALA A 158 -8.77 14.66 -7.41
CA ALA A 158 -8.38 13.99 -8.65
C ALA A 158 -9.55 13.91 -9.64
N ILE A 159 -10.76 13.61 -9.17
CA ILE A 159 -11.93 13.64 -10.05
C ILE A 159 -12.16 15.04 -10.59
N ASN A 160 -12.16 16.08 -9.75
CA ASN A 160 -12.42 17.45 -10.19
C ASN A 160 -11.43 17.86 -11.30
N ILE A 161 -10.17 17.45 -11.17
CA ILE A 161 -9.15 17.63 -12.22
C ILE A 161 -9.53 16.85 -13.49
N SER A 162 -9.98 15.60 -13.35
CA SER A 162 -10.41 14.76 -14.46
C SER A 162 -11.71 15.24 -15.13
N GLU A 163 -12.61 15.90 -14.43
CA GLU A 163 -13.80 16.50 -15.05
C GLU A 163 -13.39 17.68 -15.93
N ALA A 164 -12.39 18.44 -15.53
CA ALA A 164 -11.85 19.54 -16.30
C ALA A 164 -10.92 19.10 -17.46
N ASN A 165 -10.21 17.97 -17.34
CA ASN A 165 -9.14 17.58 -18.27
C ASN A 165 -9.22 16.11 -18.73
N GLY A 166 -10.31 15.40 -18.49
CA GLY A 166 -10.35 13.94 -18.53
C GLY A 166 -10.13 13.31 -19.90
N TRP A 167 -10.32 14.07 -20.98
CA TRP A 167 -10.07 13.56 -22.33
C TRP A 167 -8.57 13.38 -22.62
N SER A 168 -7.77 14.40 -22.34
CA SER A 168 -6.32 14.43 -22.63
C SER A 168 -5.45 14.12 -21.40
N GLY A 169 -6.03 14.14 -20.21
CA GLY A 169 -5.27 14.26 -18.98
C GLY A 169 -4.63 15.64 -18.84
N ILE A 170 -3.82 15.77 -17.79
CA ILE A 170 -2.98 16.91 -17.41
C ILE A 170 -1.49 16.63 -17.61
N GLY A 171 -1.14 15.48 -18.21
CA GLY A 171 0.24 15.05 -18.42
C GLY A 171 0.89 14.40 -17.20
N PRO A 172 2.02 13.71 -17.41
CA PRO A 172 2.77 13.07 -16.33
C PRO A 172 3.27 14.13 -15.34
N TYR A 173 3.19 13.82 -14.05
CA TYR A 173 3.60 14.71 -12.94
C TYR A 173 2.78 16.00 -12.78
N GLY A 174 1.79 16.27 -13.63
CA GLY A 174 0.97 17.49 -13.56
C GLY A 174 0.02 17.55 -12.34
N PHE A 175 -0.13 16.43 -11.61
CA PHE A 175 -1.08 16.34 -10.50
C PHE A 175 -0.79 17.37 -9.41
N SER A 176 0.47 17.53 -9.02
CA SER A 176 0.87 18.50 -7.97
C SER A 176 0.46 19.93 -8.33
N ASP A 177 0.67 20.33 -9.59
CA ASP A 177 0.38 21.67 -10.08
C ASP A 177 -1.15 21.92 -10.15
N SER A 178 -1.89 20.90 -10.57
CA SER A 178 -3.35 20.97 -10.65
C SER A 178 -4.03 20.85 -9.28
N PHE A 179 -3.42 20.15 -8.33
CA PHE A 179 -4.03 19.84 -7.03
C PHE A 179 -4.44 21.10 -6.27
N ALA A 180 -3.57 22.12 -6.23
CA ALA A 180 -3.84 23.37 -5.53
C ALA A 180 -5.09 24.11 -6.06
N LYS A 181 -5.36 24.00 -7.36
CA LYS A 181 -6.49 24.65 -8.03
C LYS A 181 -7.82 23.91 -7.81
N PHE A 182 -7.78 22.58 -7.71
CA PHE A 182 -8.98 21.74 -7.69
C PHE A 182 -9.30 21.11 -6.32
N ARG A 183 -8.43 21.33 -5.31
CA ARG A 183 -8.62 20.77 -3.97
C ARG A 183 -9.91 21.24 -3.30
N THR A 184 -10.52 20.33 -2.55
CA THR A 184 -11.75 20.59 -1.80
C THR A 184 -11.49 21.47 -0.58
N LEU A 185 -12.53 22.16 -0.10
CA LEU A 185 -12.46 22.93 1.16
C LEU A 185 -12.21 22.00 2.35
N GLU A 186 -12.77 20.81 2.32
CA GLU A 186 -12.61 19.75 3.30
C GLU A 186 -11.14 19.30 3.41
N PHE A 187 -10.45 19.15 2.28
CA PHE A 187 -9.01 18.87 2.28
C PHE A 187 -8.23 19.97 3.00
N VAL A 188 -8.51 21.24 2.70
CA VAL A 188 -7.84 22.39 3.32
C VAL A 188 -8.06 22.40 4.84
N LYS A 189 -9.27 22.08 5.31
CA LYS A 189 -9.55 21.92 6.74
C LYS A 189 -8.75 20.79 7.39
N LEU A 190 -8.50 19.68 6.68
CA LEU A 190 -7.79 18.51 7.20
C LEU A 190 -6.26 18.65 7.23
N LYS A 191 -5.67 19.37 6.25
CA LYS A 191 -4.23 19.40 5.98
C LYS A 191 -3.59 20.79 5.86
N SER A 192 -4.37 21.88 5.85
CA SER A 192 -3.97 23.27 5.53
C SER A 192 -3.85 23.61 4.05
N VAL A 193 -3.85 24.91 3.74
CA VAL A 193 -3.77 25.51 2.39
C VAL A 193 -2.38 25.38 1.76
N ASP A 194 -1.35 25.11 2.55
CA ASP A 194 0.03 25.01 2.06
C ASP A 194 0.42 23.56 1.72
N THR A 195 -0.44 22.59 2.06
CA THR A 195 -0.18 21.18 1.73
C THR A 195 -0.42 20.93 0.25
N LEU A 196 0.63 20.48 -0.44
CA LEU A 196 0.60 19.95 -1.79
C LEU A 196 0.64 18.42 -1.75
N ILE A 197 -0.06 17.80 -2.72
CA ILE A 197 -0.06 16.35 -2.92
C ILE A 197 0.39 16.10 -4.35
N ASN A 198 1.37 15.23 -4.52
CA ASN A 198 2.03 14.97 -5.80
C ASN A 198 1.45 13.78 -6.58
N ASP A 199 0.62 12.94 -5.96
CA ASP A 199 0.02 11.75 -6.59
C ASP A 199 -1.34 11.42 -5.95
N PRO A 200 -2.34 10.97 -6.74
CA PRO A 200 -3.67 10.61 -6.22
C PRO A 200 -3.71 9.34 -5.36
N HIS A 201 -2.60 8.62 -5.23
CA HIS A 201 -2.49 7.34 -4.51
C HIS A 201 -3.48 6.26 -4.97
N ASN A 202 -3.84 6.32 -6.25
CA ASN A 202 -4.62 5.31 -6.95
C ASN A 202 -4.09 5.25 -8.39
N ILE A 203 -3.64 4.07 -8.82
CA ILE A 203 -3.01 3.91 -10.13
C ILE A 203 -3.95 4.23 -11.31
N PHE A 204 -5.26 3.94 -11.20
CA PHE A 204 -6.21 4.25 -12.26
C PHE A 204 -6.50 5.74 -12.35
N LEU A 205 -6.64 6.43 -11.21
CA LEU A 205 -6.73 7.88 -11.20
C LEU A 205 -5.44 8.51 -11.73
N ASN A 206 -4.28 7.95 -11.41
CA ASN A 206 -3.01 8.45 -11.92
C ASN A 206 -2.91 8.31 -13.45
N VAL A 207 -3.30 7.17 -14.02
CA VAL A 207 -3.34 6.98 -15.49
C VAL A 207 -4.39 7.89 -16.13
N LEU A 208 -5.59 7.98 -15.53
CA LEU A 208 -6.66 8.88 -16.01
C LEU A 208 -6.21 10.33 -16.04
N LEU A 209 -5.51 10.77 -15.00
CA LEU A 209 -5.03 12.14 -14.90
C LEU A 209 -3.83 12.39 -15.78
N SER A 210 -2.89 11.45 -15.88
CA SER A 210 -1.67 11.66 -16.67
C SER A 210 -1.95 11.60 -18.17
N ASP A 211 -2.72 10.59 -18.59
CA ASP A 211 -2.84 10.22 -20.00
C ASP A 211 -4.28 10.38 -20.54
N GLY A 212 -5.26 10.64 -19.67
CA GLY A 212 -6.67 10.78 -20.06
C GLY A 212 -7.45 9.46 -20.08
N ILE A 213 -8.75 9.60 -20.35
CA ILE A 213 -9.73 8.53 -20.22
C ILE A 213 -9.48 7.37 -21.19
N PHE A 214 -8.99 7.66 -22.39
CA PHE A 214 -8.70 6.62 -23.39
C PHE A 214 -7.64 5.64 -22.88
N PHE A 215 -6.53 6.16 -22.36
CA PHE A 215 -5.45 5.34 -21.81
C PHE A 215 -5.86 4.65 -20.51
N ALA A 216 -6.66 5.31 -19.66
CA ALA A 216 -7.20 4.68 -18.46
C ALA A 216 -8.08 3.46 -18.77
N LEU A 217 -8.94 3.55 -19.80
CA LEU A 217 -9.76 2.43 -20.24
C LEU A 217 -8.92 1.30 -20.84
N LEU A 218 -7.91 1.63 -21.66
CA LEU A 218 -6.99 0.64 -22.22
C LEU A 218 -6.19 -0.08 -21.13
N PHE A 219 -5.72 0.67 -20.12
CA PHE A 219 -5.03 0.12 -18.97
C PHE A 219 -5.95 -0.81 -18.15
N ALA A 220 -7.18 -0.40 -17.88
CA ALA A 220 -8.17 -1.24 -17.21
C ALA A 220 -8.47 -2.52 -17.99
N LEU A 221 -8.61 -2.44 -19.32
CA LEU A 221 -8.78 -3.60 -20.18
C LEU A 221 -7.59 -4.56 -20.11
N LEU A 222 -6.35 -4.04 -20.17
CA LEU A 222 -5.13 -4.84 -20.04
C LEU A 222 -5.10 -5.59 -18.70
N VAL A 223 -5.42 -4.91 -17.60
CA VAL A 223 -5.50 -5.51 -16.26
C VAL A 223 -6.53 -6.65 -16.24
N CYS A 224 -7.71 -6.46 -16.83
CA CYS A 224 -8.73 -7.50 -16.94
C CYS A 224 -8.25 -8.70 -17.78
N VAL A 225 -7.64 -8.48 -18.94
CA VAL A 225 -7.13 -9.56 -19.80
C VAL A 225 -6.05 -10.39 -19.08
N VAL A 226 -5.12 -9.71 -18.41
CA VAL A 226 -4.07 -10.38 -17.60
C VAL A 226 -4.71 -11.17 -16.48
N TYR A 227 -5.68 -10.59 -15.76
CA TYR A 227 -6.44 -11.28 -14.72
C TYR A 227 -7.07 -12.58 -15.25
N PHE A 228 -7.85 -12.49 -16.33
CA PHE A 228 -8.56 -13.65 -16.88
C PHE A 228 -7.60 -14.75 -17.33
N LYS A 229 -6.51 -14.40 -18.04
CA LYS A 229 -5.51 -15.38 -18.46
C LYS A 229 -4.83 -16.09 -17.29
N LEU A 230 -4.54 -15.36 -16.22
CA LEU A 230 -3.88 -15.91 -15.04
C LEU A 230 -4.81 -16.86 -14.27
N VAL A 231 -6.08 -16.49 -14.11
CA VAL A 231 -7.09 -17.32 -13.44
C VAL A 231 -7.41 -18.58 -14.27
N SER A 232 -7.43 -18.48 -15.60
CA SER A 232 -7.76 -19.60 -16.49
C SER A 232 -6.59 -20.56 -16.74
N SER A 233 -5.34 -20.19 -16.42
CA SER A 233 -4.18 -21.04 -16.70
C SER A 233 -4.11 -22.25 -15.76
N THR A 234 -4.07 -23.46 -16.31
CA THR A 234 -3.91 -24.72 -15.54
C THR A 234 -2.46 -25.01 -15.17
N GLU A 235 -1.50 -24.46 -15.91
CA GLU A 235 -0.05 -24.76 -15.80
C GLU A 235 0.65 -24.01 -14.65
N ILE A 236 0.04 -22.96 -14.12
CA ILE A 236 0.65 -22.17 -13.04
C ILE A 236 0.51 -22.93 -11.72
N SER A 237 1.63 -23.16 -11.03
CA SER A 237 1.64 -23.79 -9.71
C SER A 237 0.76 -23.01 -8.71
N GLN A 238 0.11 -23.73 -7.79
CA GLN A 238 -0.87 -23.15 -6.86
C GLN A 238 -0.31 -21.98 -6.03
N ASN A 239 0.97 -22.03 -5.66
CA ASN A 239 1.64 -20.93 -4.95
C ASN A 239 1.85 -19.68 -5.83
N ARG A 240 2.16 -19.86 -7.13
CA ARG A 240 2.26 -18.74 -8.08
C ARG A 240 0.89 -18.14 -8.37
N LYS A 241 -0.15 -18.97 -8.50
CA LYS A 241 -1.54 -18.50 -8.59
C LYS A 241 -1.92 -17.65 -7.39
N LEU A 242 -1.57 -18.08 -6.17
CA LEU A 242 -1.84 -17.32 -4.96
C LEU A 242 -1.16 -15.94 -4.98
N GLY A 243 0.14 -15.89 -5.30
CA GLY A 243 0.90 -14.64 -5.41
C GLY A 243 0.34 -13.68 -6.45
N LEU A 244 0.00 -14.20 -7.64
CA LEU A 244 -0.61 -13.42 -8.71
C LEU A 244 -2.01 -12.94 -8.33
N THR A 245 -2.82 -13.77 -7.69
CA THR A 245 -4.13 -13.37 -7.14
C THR A 245 -3.96 -12.25 -6.12
N PHE A 246 -2.94 -12.27 -5.28
CA PHE A 246 -2.66 -11.15 -4.35
C PHE A 246 -2.28 -9.85 -5.07
N THR A 247 -1.41 -9.92 -6.09
CA THR A 247 -1.09 -8.76 -6.92
C THR A 247 -2.33 -8.21 -7.63
N LEU A 248 -3.19 -9.10 -8.12
CA LEU A 248 -4.44 -8.74 -8.77
C LEU A 248 -5.49 -8.20 -7.80
N ILE A 249 -5.56 -8.70 -6.56
CA ILE A 249 -6.39 -8.14 -5.50
C ILE A 249 -5.90 -6.74 -5.13
N PHE A 250 -4.58 -6.54 -5.08
CA PHE A 250 -4.02 -5.22 -4.85
C PHE A 250 -4.38 -4.26 -6.00
N LEU A 251 -4.28 -4.70 -7.26
CA LEU A 251 -4.75 -3.91 -8.40
C LEU A 251 -6.28 -3.70 -8.37
N SER A 252 -7.07 -4.72 -8.06
CA SER A 252 -8.53 -4.61 -8.05
C SER A 252 -9.07 -3.81 -6.87
N ALA A 253 -8.36 -3.73 -5.74
CA ALA A 253 -8.65 -2.79 -4.66
C ALA A 253 -8.50 -1.33 -5.13
N ASN A 254 -7.57 -1.07 -6.06
CA ASN A 254 -7.47 0.23 -6.72
C ASN A 254 -8.63 0.46 -7.71
N VAL A 255 -9.11 -0.58 -8.40
CA VAL A 255 -10.32 -0.51 -9.25
C VAL A 255 -11.58 -0.27 -8.42
N LEU A 256 -11.75 -0.98 -7.30
CA LEU A 256 -12.90 -0.84 -6.42
C LEU A 256 -12.94 0.55 -5.78
N SER A 257 -11.77 1.08 -5.38
CA SER A 257 -11.62 2.49 -4.99
C SER A 257 -12.13 3.42 -6.09
N LEU A 258 -11.76 3.19 -7.35
CA LEU A 258 -12.26 3.98 -8.49
C LEU A 258 -13.78 3.85 -8.67
N LEU A 259 -14.36 2.66 -8.51
CA LEU A 259 -15.81 2.44 -8.63
C LEU A 259 -16.60 3.12 -7.51
N VAL A 260 -16.15 3.02 -6.25
CA VAL A 260 -16.75 3.74 -5.11
C VAL A 260 -16.73 5.24 -5.36
N VAL A 261 -15.63 5.72 -5.92
CA VAL A 261 -15.46 7.11 -6.30
C VAL A 261 -16.45 7.51 -7.41
N LEU A 262 -16.56 6.74 -8.50
CA LEU A 262 -17.51 6.99 -9.59
C LEU A 262 -18.97 6.98 -9.13
N VAL A 263 -19.36 6.04 -8.28
CA VAL A 263 -20.72 5.97 -7.71
C VAL A 263 -21.00 7.20 -6.86
N SER A 264 -20.01 7.66 -6.08
CA SER A 264 -20.13 8.87 -5.27
C SER A 264 -20.36 10.11 -6.14
N LEU A 265 -19.74 10.18 -7.31
CA LEU A 265 -19.97 11.28 -8.28
C LEU A 265 -21.35 11.23 -8.92
N LEU A 266 -21.82 10.04 -9.29
CA LEU A 266 -23.17 9.88 -9.82
C LEU A 266 -24.23 10.27 -8.80
N ALA A 267 -23.98 10.01 -7.51
CA ALA A 267 -24.83 10.45 -6.42
C ALA A 267 -24.79 11.99 -6.24
N LEU A 268 -23.60 12.60 -6.17
CA LEU A 268 -23.43 14.05 -6.05
C LEU A 268 -24.06 14.83 -7.22
N ASN A 269 -23.89 14.36 -8.45
CA ASN A 269 -24.48 15.00 -9.63
C ASN A 269 -26.03 14.96 -9.61
N ARG A 270 -26.62 13.94 -8.97
CA ARG A 270 -28.07 13.85 -8.80
C ARG A 270 -28.59 14.93 -7.84
N ASP A 271 -27.87 15.21 -6.76
CA ASP A 271 -28.24 16.23 -5.78
C ASP A 271 -28.09 17.64 -6.36
N PHE A 272 -27.00 17.92 -7.10
CA PHE A 272 -26.84 19.22 -7.78
C PHE A 272 -27.94 19.53 -8.81
N ARG A 273 -28.40 18.51 -9.57
CA ARG A 273 -29.53 18.70 -10.49
C ARG A 273 -30.84 18.99 -9.76
N SER A 274 -31.05 18.40 -8.59
CA SER A 274 -32.25 18.65 -7.76
C SER A 274 -32.33 20.13 -7.34
N ASP A 275 -31.23 20.69 -6.83
CA ASP A 275 -31.21 22.08 -6.34
C ASP A 275 -31.33 23.11 -7.47
N SER A 276 -30.74 22.82 -8.65
CA SER A 276 -30.83 23.72 -9.80
C SER A 276 -32.26 23.90 -10.36
N ASN A 277 -33.12 22.89 -10.19
CA ASN A 277 -34.51 22.95 -10.64
C ASN A 277 -35.40 23.75 -9.68
N ASN A 278 -35.12 23.70 -8.37
CA ASN A 278 -35.89 24.45 -7.37
C ASN A 278 -35.69 25.97 -7.50
N ILE A 279 -34.51 26.42 -7.91
CA ILE A 279 -34.20 27.85 -8.10
C ILE A 279 -34.91 28.45 -9.33
N ARG A 280 -35.29 27.63 -10.32
CA ARG A 280 -35.98 28.11 -11.53
C ARG A 280 -37.50 28.26 -11.34
N THR A 281 -38.07 27.72 -10.27
CA THR A 281 -39.51 27.73 -10.00
C THR A 281 -39.93 28.73 -8.93
N SER A 282 -38.99 29.50 -8.37
CA SER A 282 -39.19 30.61 -7.43
C SER A 282 -38.90 31.95 -8.09
#